data_AF-A0A949K9R9-F1
#
_entry.id   AF-A0A949K9R9-F1
#
_cell.length_a   1.000
_cell.length_b   1.000
_cell.length_c   1.000
_cell.angle_alpha   90.00
_cell.angle_beta   90.00
_cell.angle_gamma   90.00
#
_symmetry.space_group_name_H-M   'P 1'
#
loop_
_entity.id
_entity.type
_entity.pdbx_description
1 polymer ?
#
loop_
_entity_poly.entity_id
_entity_poly.type
_entity_poly.pdbx_seq_one_letter_code
_entity_poly.pdbx_strand_id
1 'polypeptide(L)' 'MWRRALQGLGVLVVLGAIGIWWLLDLYGCEFNPGGCSRILPRPTLDAMLVLSLPVALGLWLIWLGRSKH' A
#
# COMPACT_ATOMS: atom_id res chain seq x y z
N MET A 1 12.11 -6.83 -21.60
CA MET A 1 12.56 -6.35 -20.26
C MET A 1 11.56 -5.35 -19.65
N TRP A 2 11.07 -4.38 -20.42
CA TRP A 2 10.07 -3.39 -20.01
C TRP A 2 8.84 -3.93 -19.25
N ARG A 3 8.22 -5.02 -19.72
CA ARG A 3 7.07 -5.66 -19.07
C ARG A 3 7.33 -6.12 -17.63
N ARG A 4 8.52 -6.68 -17.37
CA ARG A 4 8.92 -7.11 -16.02
C ARG A 4 9.21 -5.91 -15.13
N ALA A 5 9.75 -4.82 -15.71
CA ALA A 5 9.96 -3.58 -14.99
C ALA A 5 8.63 -2.96 -14.54
N LEU A 6 7.61 -2.91 -15.41
CA LEU A 6 6.27 -2.43 -15.06
C LEU A 6 5.59 -3.26 -13.96
N GLN A 7 5.71 -4.60 -14.05
CA GLN A 7 5.20 -5.48 -13.00
C GLN A 7 5.93 -5.27 -11.68
N GLY A 8 7.26 -5.18 -11.70
CA GLY A 8 8.07 -4.89 -10.52
C GLY A 8 7.71 -3.53 -9.90
N LEU A 9 7.49 -2.51 -10.73
CA LEU A 9 7.10 -1.18 -10.29
C LEU A 9 5.70 -1.19 -9.66
N GLY A 10 4.74 -1.90 -10.26
CA GLY A 10 3.42 -2.07 -9.68
C GLY A 10 3.44 -2.81 -8.34
N VAL A 11 4.26 -3.86 -8.20
CA VAL A 11 4.47 -4.56 -6.93
C VAL A 11 5.09 -3.63 -5.88
N LEU A 12 6.12 -2.86 -6.26
CA LEU A 12 6.75 -1.89 -5.36
C LEU A 12 5.78 -0.82 -4.89
N VAL A 13 4.89 -0.33 -5.76
CA VAL A 13 3.86 0.65 -5.39
C VAL A 13 2.89 0.06 -4.37
N VAL A 14 2.41 -1.18 -4.57
CA VAL A 14 1.51 -1.84 -3.62
C VAL A 14 2.20 -2.07 -2.27
N LEU A 15 3.42 -2.63 -2.28
CA LEU A 15 4.16 -2.89 -1.04
C LEU A 15 4.53 -1.61 -0.31
N GLY A 16 4.94 -0.56 -1.05
CA GLY A 16 5.25 0.75 -0.50
C GLY A 16 4.02 1.38 0.16
N ALA A 17 2.86 1.31 -0.48
CA ALA A 17 1.61 1.83 0.10
C ALA A 17 1.23 1.11 1.40
N ILE A 18 1.31 -0.22 1.43
CA ILE A 18 1.06 -1.03 2.63
C ILE A 18 2.07 -0.67 3.73
N GLY A 19 3.35 -0.57 3.38
CA GLY A 19 4.42 -0.22 4.33
C GLY A 19 4.26 1.18 4.91
N ILE A 20 3.93 2.18 4.09
CA ILE A 20 3.67 3.55 4.53
C ILE A 20 2.44 3.60 5.43
N TRP A 21 1.37 2.90 5.08
CA TRP A 21 0.19 2.82 5.95
C TRP A 21 0.52 2.20 7.31
N TRP A 22 1.28 1.10 7.31
CA TRP A 22 1.75 0.47 8.54
C TRP A 22 2.60 1.43 9.39
N LEU A 23 3.51 2.17 8.75
CA LEU A 23 4.34 3.19 9.40
C LEU A 23 3.49 4.31 10.00
N LEU A 24 2.54 4.86 9.25
CA LEU A 24 1.71 5.98 9.68
C LEU A 24 0.77 5.58 10.82
N ASP A 25 0.23 4.36 10.80
CA ASP A 25 -0.59 3.81 11.88
C ASP A 25 0.23 3.67 13.17
N LEU A 26 1.47 3.15 13.07
CA LEU A 26 2.42 3.06 14.18
C LEU A 26 2.90 4.42 14.71
N TYR A 27 3.20 5.37 13.83
CA TYR A 27 3.57 6.72 14.27
C TYR A 27 2.39 7.41 14.94
N GLY A 28 1.16 7.25 14.42
CA GLY A 28 -0.06 7.73 15.08
C GLY A 28 -0.25 7.15 16.49
N CYS A 29 0.23 5.93 16.72
CA CYS A 29 0.25 5.28 18.02
C CYS A 29 1.27 5.87 19.00
N GLU A 30 2.46 6.32 18.55
CA GLU A 30 3.45 6.98 19.41
C GLU A 30 2.93 8.32 19.95
N PHE A 31 2.11 9.04 19.18
CA PHE A 31 1.50 10.30 19.61
C PHE A 31 0.25 10.11 20.50
N ASN A 32 -0.27 8.89 20.67
CA ASN A 32 -1.39 8.57 21.57
C ASN A 32 -1.22 7.20 22.25
N PRO A 33 -0.39 7.12 23.31
CA PRO A 33 0.05 5.86 23.91
C PRO A 33 -1.04 5.07 24.63
N GLY A 34 -2.22 5.67 24.88
CA GLY A 34 -3.29 5.05 25.69
C GLY A 34 -4.05 3.90 25.01
N GLY A 35 -3.86 3.64 23.71
CA GLY A 35 -4.72 2.70 22.95
C GLY A 35 -4.02 1.72 22.00
N CYS A 36 -2.69 1.71 21.93
CA CYS A 36 -1.96 1.24 20.75
C CYS A 36 -1.00 0.05 20.96
N SER A 37 -1.35 -0.90 21.83
CA SER A 37 -0.61 -2.17 21.96
C SER A 37 -0.97 -3.17 20.84
N ARG A 38 -1.01 -2.73 19.57
CA ARG A 38 -1.50 -3.56 18.45
C ARG A 38 -0.43 -3.76 17.39
N ILE A 39 -0.21 -5.03 17.05
CA ILE A 39 0.78 -5.49 16.07
C ILE A 39 0.27 -5.27 14.63
N LEU A 40 -1.06 -5.17 14.45
CA LEU A 40 -1.70 -4.98 13.14
C LEU A 40 -2.36 -3.60 13.05
N PRO A 41 -2.21 -2.91 11.90
CA PRO A 41 -2.85 -1.63 11.65
C PRO A 41 -4.37 -1.78 11.56
N ARG A 42 -5.10 -0.74 11.96
CA ARG A 42 -6.57 -0.79 11.93
C ARG A 42 -7.07 -0.57 10.49
N PRO A 43 -7.84 -1.50 9.92
CA PRO A 43 -8.52 -1.28 8.65
C PRO A 43 -9.71 -0.34 8.87
N THR A 44 -9.45 0.95 9.05
CA THR A 44 -10.49 1.98 9.05
C THR A 44 -10.92 2.28 7.63
N LEU A 45 -12.16 2.74 7.46
CA LEU A 45 -12.69 3.08 6.14
C LEU A 45 -11.84 4.16 5.46
N ASP A 46 -11.41 5.17 6.23
CA ASP A 46 -10.55 6.26 5.75
C ASP A 46 -9.17 5.77 5.30
N ALA A 47 -8.55 4.88 6.08
CA ALA A 47 -7.26 4.29 5.70
C ALA A 47 -7.38 3.42 4.44
N MET A 48 -8.48 2.66 4.32
CA MET A 48 -8.75 1.85 3.13
C MET A 48 -9.00 2.71 1.89
N LEU A 49 -9.70 3.84 2.03
CA LEU A 49 -9.89 4.81 0.94
C LEU A 49 -8.54 5.38 0.48
N VAL A 50 -7.69 5.80 1.41
CA VAL A 50 -6.35 6.33 1.09
C VAL A 50 -5.47 5.25 0.44
N LEU A 51 -5.53 4.00 0.89
CA LEU A 51 -4.80 2.88 0.32
C LEU A 51 -5.33 2.42 -1.04
N SER A 52 -6.63 2.61 -1.32
CA SER A 52 -7.27 2.10 -2.53
C SER A 52 -6.64 2.65 -3.81
N LEU A 53 -6.23 3.92 -3.78
CA LEU A 53 -5.71 4.65 -4.92
C LEU A 53 -4.32 4.16 -5.37
N PRO A 54 -3.30 4.07 -4.49
CA PRO A 54 -2.01 3.48 -4.85
C PRO A 54 -2.11 1.99 -5.14
N VAL A 55 -2.99 1.24 -4.45
CA VAL A 55 -3.20 -0.19 -4.75
C VAL A 55 -3.81 -0.38 -6.14
N ALA A 56 -4.83 0.40 -6.50
CA ALA A 56 -5.43 0.38 -7.84
C ALA A 56 -4.39 0.72 -8.92
N LEU A 57 -3.55 1.73 -8.68
CA LEU A 57 -2.47 2.11 -9.58
C LEU A 57 -1.44 0.98 -9.75
N GLY A 58 -1.01 0.36 -8.65
CA GLY A 58 -0.07 -0.75 -8.67
C GLY A 58 -0.63 -1.97 -9.42
N LEU A 59 -1.90 -2.30 -9.19
CA LEU A 59 -2.60 -3.36 -9.92
C LEU A 59 -2.73 -3.04 -11.41
N TRP A 60 -3.01 -1.78 -11.77
CA TRP A 60 -3.07 -1.34 -13.15
C TRP A 60 -1.72 -1.46 -13.86
N LEU A 61 -0.62 -1.09 -13.20
CA LEU A 61 0.74 -1.26 -13.72
C LEU A 61 1.12 -2.73 -13.93
N ILE A 62 0.75 -3.60 -12.98
CA ILE A 62 0.92 -5.05 -13.12
C ILE A 62 0.10 -5.56 -14.31
N TRP A 63 -1.14 -5.11 -14.43
CA TRP A 63 -2.03 -5.49 -15.53
C TRP A 63 -1.45 -5.06 -16.88
N LEU A 64 -1.01 -3.80 -17.03
CA LEU A 64 -0.33 -3.31 -18.24
C LEU A 64 0.92 -4.12 -18.58
N GLY A 65 1.73 -4.47 -17.58
CA GLY A 65 2.90 -5.32 -17.78
C GLY A 65 2.55 -6.75 -18.22
N ARG A 66 1.37 -7.27 -17.83
CA ARG A 66 0.85 -8.60 -18.23
C ARG A 66 0.10 -8.58 -19.56
N SER A 67 -0.56 -7.48 -19.89
CA SER A 67 -1.41 -7.38 -21.06
C SER A 67 -0.54 -7.40 -22.31
N LYS A 68 -0.64 -8.48 -23.10
CA LYS A 68 0.06 -8.66 -24.38
C LYS A 68 -0.61 -7.79 -25.47
N HIS A 69 -0.63 -6.48 -25.29
CA HIS A 69 -0.71 -5.58 -26.44
C HIS A 69 0.70 -5.40 -27.01
#